data_AF-A0A1Q5U486-F1
#
_entry.id   AF-A0A1Q5U486-F1
#
_cell.length_a   1.000
_cell.length_b   1.000
_cell.length_c   1.000
_cell.angle_alpha   90.00
_cell.angle_beta   90.00
_cell.angle_gamma   90.00
#
_symmetry.space_group_name_H-M   'P 1'
#
loop_
_entity.id
_entity.type
_entity.pdbx_description
1 polymer ?
#
loop_
_entity_poly.entity_id
_entity_poly.type
_entity_poly.pdbx_seq_one_letter_code
_entity_poly.pdbx_strand_id
1 'polypeptide(L)'
;MSEETGHVTFFEVKKLGFYPCNNLEELQGPSAEDILNNLVTWVNSNIFENTLPVTDDNRLRKKVYCRSVYKCPQTGDYFFVLWKSEEDGNGNIQGVESDASVTESADNIIMLSSERRNGKKYIWGKPCYYWFIPKLNKFASIKFPHSSTDTYLFVRYIRDYVNFRMDYTGRKLTNVQKKNSLGKPFSYQTATFESEDGKNRVNFLFECQQFMKNAGR
;
A
#
# COMPACT_ATOMS: atom_id res chain seq x y z
N MET A 1 -32.30 4.93 -0.61
CA MET A 1 -30.85 4.77 -0.43
C MET A 1 -30.27 6.16 -0.26
N SER A 2 -29.53 6.44 0.81
CA SER A 2 -28.87 7.73 0.99
C SER A 2 -27.82 7.91 -0.09
N GLU A 3 -27.86 9.04 -0.81
CA GLU A 3 -26.79 9.41 -1.73
C GLU A 3 -25.50 9.63 -0.93
N GLU A 4 -24.43 8.92 -1.28
CA GLU A 4 -23.12 9.09 -0.65
C GLU A 4 -22.22 9.90 -1.61
N THR A 5 -21.71 11.05 -1.13
CA THR A 5 -20.82 11.91 -1.93
C THR A 5 -19.37 11.48 -1.73
N GLY A 6 -18.64 11.23 -2.82
CA GLY A 6 -17.21 10.93 -2.81
C GLY A 6 -16.36 12.08 -3.33
N HIS A 7 -15.18 12.30 -2.75
CA HIS A 7 -14.18 13.25 -3.25
C HIS A 7 -13.04 12.51 -3.94
N VAL A 8 -12.71 12.93 -5.17
CA VAL A 8 -11.62 12.37 -5.96
C VAL A 8 -10.47 13.37 -6.06
N THR A 9 -9.27 12.94 -5.68
CA THR A 9 -8.04 13.76 -5.80
C THR A 9 -7.05 13.03 -6.69
N PHE A 10 -6.58 13.69 -7.75
CA PHE A 10 -5.58 13.14 -8.66
C PHE A 10 -4.15 13.50 -8.23
N PHE A 11 -3.23 12.60 -8.52
CA PHE A 11 -1.80 12.71 -8.29
C PHE A 11 -1.05 12.35 -9.56
N GLU A 12 -0.01 13.11 -9.86
CA GLU A 12 0.94 12.83 -10.93
C GLU A 12 2.11 12.04 -10.36
N VAL A 13 2.43 10.90 -10.97
CA VAL A 13 3.56 10.04 -10.63
C VAL A 13 4.79 10.56 -11.35
N LYS A 14 5.81 10.97 -10.59
CA LYS A 14 7.08 11.48 -11.10
C LYS A 14 8.13 10.40 -11.23
N LYS A 15 8.21 9.50 -10.25
CA LYS A 15 9.11 8.35 -10.24
C LYS A 15 8.36 7.15 -9.68
N LEU A 16 8.53 5.99 -10.31
CA LEU A 16 8.01 4.70 -9.83
C LEU A 16 8.88 3.57 -10.38
N GLY A 17 9.82 3.08 -9.58
CA GLY A 17 10.75 2.02 -9.98
C GLY A 17 12.10 2.12 -9.29
N PHE A 18 13.09 1.38 -9.79
CA PHE A 18 14.45 1.39 -9.25
C PHE A 18 15.34 2.40 -9.96
N TYR A 19 16.07 3.17 -9.19
CA TYR A 19 16.97 4.20 -9.70
C TYR A 19 18.35 4.06 -9.04
N PRO A 20 19.46 4.16 -9.80
CA PRO A 20 20.80 4.20 -9.24
C PRO A 20 20.98 5.29 -8.19
N CYS A 21 21.71 4.99 -7.11
CA CYS A 21 21.97 5.98 -6.05
C CYS A 21 22.70 7.25 -6.55
N ASN A 22 23.44 7.14 -7.65
CA ASN A 22 24.20 8.21 -8.29
C ASN A 22 23.49 8.87 -9.49
N ASN A 23 22.40 8.28 -9.99
CA ASN A 23 21.63 8.80 -11.11
C ASN A 23 20.15 8.51 -10.89
N LEU A 24 19.38 9.51 -10.45
CA LEU A 24 17.97 9.33 -10.14
C LEU A 24 17.04 9.46 -11.36
N GLU A 25 17.57 9.71 -12.55
CA GLU A 25 16.75 9.92 -13.76
C GLU A 25 16.62 8.66 -14.62
N GLU A 26 17.54 7.71 -14.47
CA GLU A 26 17.55 6.47 -15.25
C GLU A 26 16.85 5.35 -14.48
N LEU A 27 15.70 4.92 -15.00
CA LEU A 27 14.99 3.75 -14.49
C LEU A 27 15.78 2.48 -14.82
N GLN A 28 15.95 1.62 -13.83
CA GLN A 28 16.53 0.29 -13.97
C GLN A 28 15.57 -0.81 -13.49
N GLY A 29 15.74 -2.00 -14.04
CA GLY A 29 14.94 -3.17 -13.68
C GLY A 29 13.49 -3.09 -14.18
N PRO A 30 12.52 -3.70 -13.45
CA PRO A 30 11.16 -3.86 -13.92
C PRO A 30 10.43 -2.51 -14.08
N SER A 31 9.51 -2.46 -15.04
CA SER A 31 8.66 -1.28 -15.24
C SER A 31 7.68 -1.09 -14.08
N ALA A 32 7.10 0.10 -13.98
CA ALA A 32 6.02 0.37 -13.03
C ALA A 32 4.85 -0.62 -13.18
N GLU A 33 4.52 -1.02 -14.42
CA GLU A 33 3.45 -1.99 -14.68
C GLU A 33 3.82 -3.38 -14.16
N ASP A 34 5.07 -3.83 -14.38
CA ASP A 34 5.55 -5.12 -13.88
C ASP A 34 5.51 -5.17 -12.35
N ILE A 35 5.93 -4.10 -11.68
CA ILE A 35 5.87 -3.98 -10.22
C ILE A 35 4.43 -4.07 -9.72
N LEU A 36 3.49 -3.38 -10.38
CA LEU A 36 2.07 -3.43 -10.03
C LEU A 36 1.45 -4.81 -10.31
N ASN A 37 1.84 -5.48 -11.40
CA ASN A 37 1.40 -6.85 -11.72
C ASN A 37 1.91 -7.86 -10.68
N ASN A 38 3.16 -7.71 -10.23
CA ASN A 38 3.73 -8.53 -9.17
C ASN A 38 3.00 -8.29 -7.84
N LEU A 39 2.67 -7.03 -7.52
CA LEU A 39 1.87 -6.69 -6.35
C LEU A 39 0.48 -7.32 -6.41
N VAL A 40 -0.22 -7.23 -7.55
CA VAL A 40 -1.54 -7.86 -7.76
C VAL A 40 -1.46 -9.37 -7.54
N THR A 41 -0.46 -10.02 -8.14
CA THR A 41 -0.24 -11.46 -7.98
C THR A 41 -0.02 -11.83 -6.52
N TRP A 42 0.86 -11.12 -5.82
CA TRP A 42 1.14 -11.36 -4.41
C TRP A 42 -0.08 -11.12 -3.50
N VAL A 43 -0.82 -10.04 -3.73
CA VAL A 43 -2.04 -9.74 -2.97
C VAL A 43 -3.09 -10.84 -3.15
N ASN A 44 -3.32 -11.27 -4.39
CA ASN A 44 -4.34 -12.29 -4.72
C ASN A 44 -3.93 -13.72 -4.32
N SER A 45 -2.64 -13.97 -4.08
CA SER A 45 -2.15 -15.27 -3.57
C SER A 45 -2.16 -15.37 -2.04
N ASN A 46 -2.65 -14.35 -1.33
CA ASN A 46 -2.60 -14.28 0.13
C ASN A 46 -3.99 -14.06 0.74
N ILE A 47 -4.13 -14.46 2.02
CA ILE A 47 -5.24 -14.04 2.88
C ILE A 47 -5.06 -12.59 3.34
N PHE A 48 -6.14 -11.96 3.76
CA PHE A 48 -6.16 -10.54 4.13
C PHE A 48 -5.07 -10.16 5.16
N GLU A 49 -4.89 -10.92 6.24
CA GLU A 49 -3.85 -10.63 7.25
C GLU A 49 -2.42 -10.66 6.66
N ASN A 50 -2.17 -11.53 5.68
CA ASN A 50 -0.85 -11.68 5.06
C ASN A 50 -0.54 -10.62 4.01
N THR A 51 -1.50 -9.74 3.69
CA THR A 51 -1.29 -8.59 2.81
C THR A 51 -0.59 -7.41 3.50
N LEU A 52 -0.17 -7.56 4.76
CA LEU A 52 0.69 -6.61 5.48
C LEU A 52 2.16 -6.80 5.03
N PRO A 53 2.78 -5.83 4.34
CA PRO A 53 4.13 -6.02 3.84
C PRO A 53 5.20 -6.01 4.95
N VAL A 54 4.94 -5.33 6.06
CA VAL A 54 5.89 -5.19 7.19
C VAL A 54 5.27 -5.74 8.47
N THR A 55 5.79 -6.88 8.95
CA THR A 55 5.26 -7.61 10.13
C THR A 55 5.99 -7.26 11.42
N ASP A 56 7.30 -7.02 11.36
CA ASP A 56 8.18 -6.95 12.53
C ASP A 56 8.80 -5.55 12.74
N ASP A 57 7.98 -4.50 12.58
CA ASP A 57 8.41 -3.11 12.76
C ASP A 57 7.72 -2.46 13.98
N ASN A 58 8.48 -2.37 15.07
CA ASN A 58 8.02 -1.83 16.35
C ASN A 58 8.02 -0.29 16.40
N ARG A 59 8.24 0.41 15.27
CA ARG A 59 8.27 1.89 15.20
C ARG A 59 6.88 2.55 15.16
N LEU A 60 5.85 1.93 15.74
CA LEU A 60 4.47 2.45 15.80
C LEU A 60 3.91 2.88 14.42
N ARG A 61 4.30 2.19 13.35
CA ARG A 61 3.75 2.49 12.02
C ARG A 61 2.31 1.99 11.94
N LYS A 62 1.40 2.84 11.46
CA LYS A 62 0.03 2.43 11.10
C LYS A 62 0.10 1.19 10.19
N LYS A 63 -0.56 0.09 10.55
CA LYS A 63 -0.61 -1.11 9.72
C LYS A 63 -1.57 -0.88 8.56
N VAL A 64 -1.16 -1.30 7.37
CA VAL A 64 -1.92 -1.14 6.15
C VAL A 64 -1.92 -2.47 5.42
N TYR A 65 -3.10 -2.99 5.15
CA TYR A 65 -3.36 -4.23 4.44
C TYR A 65 -3.95 -3.89 3.07
N CYS A 66 -4.00 -4.85 2.14
CA CYS A 66 -4.77 -4.74 0.90
C CYS A 66 -5.98 -5.66 0.99
N ARG A 67 -7.17 -5.09 1.04
CA ARG A 67 -8.43 -5.85 1.09
C ARG A 67 -8.80 -6.40 -0.27
N SER A 68 -8.48 -5.68 -1.34
CA SER A 68 -8.77 -6.11 -2.70
C SER A 68 -7.94 -5.30 -3.69
N VAL A 69 -7.60 -5.93 -4.81
CA VAL A 69 -7.01 -5.26 -5.97
C VAL A 69 -7.61 -5.83 -7.25
N TYR A 70 -7.95 -4.95 -8.18
CA TYR A 70 -8.47 -5.29 -9.50
C TYR A 70 -7.66 -4.62 -10.59
N LYS A 71 -7.23 -5.38 -11.61
CA LYS A 71 -6.65 -4.85 -12.86
C LYS A 71 -7.72 -4.92 -13.95
N CYS A 72 -8.07 -3.79 -14.54
CA CYS A 72 -9.00 -3.72 -15.66
C CYS A 72 -8.31 -4.21 -16.95
N PRO A 73 -8.75 -5.31 -17.59
CA PRO A 73 -8.09 -5.84 -18.77
C PRO A 73 -8.23 -4.93 -20.00
N GLN A 74 -9.25 -4.06 -20.04
CA GLN A 74 -9.49 -3.15 -21.17
C GLN A 74 -8.61 -1.90 -21.10
N THR A 75 -8.50 -1.26 -19.93
CA THR A 75 -7.74 0.00 -19.79
C THR A 75 -6.30 -0.25 -19.38
N GLY A 76 -6.03 -1.30 -18.61
CA GLY A 76 -4.77 -1.56 -17.92
C GLY A 76 -4.70 -0.89 -16.54
N ASP A 77 -5.78 -0.28 -16.07
CA ASP A 77 -5.81 0.43 -14.80
C ASP A 77 -5.94 -0.51 -13.61
N TYR A 78 -5.49 -0.04 -12.45
CA TYR A 78 -5.56 -0.78 -11.19
C TYR A 78 -6.48 -0.06 -10.21
N PHE A 79 -7.34 -0.81 -9.54
CA PHE A 79 -8.13 -0.31 -8.42
C PHE A 79 -7.74 -1.04 -7.15
N PHE A 80 -7.19 -0.32 -6.18
CA PHE A 80 -6.75 -0.82 -4.89
C PHE A 80 -7.72 -0.41 -3.80
N VAL A 81 -8.08 -1.36 -2.95
CA VAL A 81 -8.75 -1.14 -1.67
C VAL A 81 -7.77 -1.48 -0.57
N LEU A 82 -7.08 -0.48 -0.03
CA LEU A 82 -6.24 -0.66 1.15
C LEU A 82 -7.08 -0.58 2.42
N TRP A 83 -6.59 -1.20 3.49
CA TRP A 83 -7.22 -1.18 4.80
C TRP A 83 -6.26 -0.61 5.83
N LYS A 84 -6.56 0.58 6.32
CA LYS A 84 -5.77 1.24 7.36
C LYS A 84 -6.29 0.78 8.71
N SER A 85 -5.48 0.04 9.47
CA SER A 85 -5.87 -0.43 10.79
C SER A 85 -6.03 0.73 11.77
N GLU A 86 -7.05 0.67 12.61
CA GLU A 86 -7.25 1.60 13.73
C GLU A 86 -7.42 0.80 15.02
N GLU A 87 -6.64 1.13 16.05
CA GLU A 87 -6.61 0.40 17.33
C GLU A 87 -7.78 0.81 18.24
N ASP A 88 -8.30 2.03 18.09
CA ASP A 88 -9.37 2.59 18.92
C ASP A 88 -10.70 2.64 18.17
N GLY A 89 -11.61 1.75 18.57
CA GLY A 89 -12.96 1.54 18.01
C GLY A 89 -13.94 2.70 18.19
N ASN A 90 -13.68 3.87 17.59
CA ASN A 90 -14.70 4.92 17.49
C ASN A 90 -15.64 4.65 16.32
N GLY A 91 -16.89 4.23 16.61
CA GLY A 91 -18.16 4.37 15.87
C GLY A 91 -18.27 4.07 14.36
N ASN A 92 -17.29 4.48 13.56
CA ASN A 92 -17.21 4.37 12.09
C ASN A 92 -16.05 3.46 11.66
N ILE A 93 -15.76 2.41 12.43
CA ILE A 93 -14.71 1.45 12.11
C ILE A 93 -15.36 0.15 11.66
N GLN A 94 -14.82 -0.38 10.58
CA GLN A 94 -15.24 -1.65 10.01
C GLN A 94 -14.26 -2.75 10.45
N GLY A 95 -14.72 -3.98 10.52
CA GLY A 95 -13.92 -5.17 10.76
C GLY A 95 -13.96 -6.09 9.56
N VAL A 96 -12.80 -6.63 9.20
CA VAL A 96 -12.67 -7.70 8.20
C VAL A 96 -12.05 -8.91 8.90
N GLU A 97 -12.62 -10.09 8.67
CA GLU A 97 -12.06 -11.35 9.17
C GLU A 97 -10.60 -11.51 8.71
N SER A 98 -9.69 -11.87 9.62
CA SER A 98 -8.25 -11.89 9.32
C SER A 98 -7.86 -12.90 8.22
N ASP A 99 -8.58 -14.00 8.16
CA ASP A 99 -8.43 -15.11 7.20
C ASP A 99 -9.29 -14.96 5.94
N ALA A 100 -10.01 -13.84 5.80
CA ALA A 100 -10.82 -13.57 4.61
C ALA A 100 -9.96 -13.62 3.35
N SER A 101 -10.52 -14.23 2.30
CA SER A 101 -9.94 -14.15 0.96
C SER A 101 -10.00 -12.72 0.44
N VAL A 102 -8.91 -12.30 -0.20
CA VAL A 102 -8.79 -10.98 -0.83
C VAL A 102 -9.62 -10.89 -2.12
N THR A 103 -9.93 -12.04 -2.74
CA THR A 103 -10.67 -12.15 -4.01
C THR A 103 -12.19 -12.31 -3.83
N GLU A 104 -12.66 -12.57 -2.61
CA GLU A 104 -14.09 -12.76 -2.31
C GLU A 104 -14.82 -11.44 -2.02
N SER A 105 -16.14 -11.45 -2.29
CA SER A 105 -17.07 -10.31 -2.18
C SER A 105 -17.07 -9.67 -0.79
N ALA A 106 -17.60 -8.44 -0.72
CA ALA A 106 -17.60 -7.58 0.47
C ALA A 106 -18.47 -8.09 1.65
N ASP A 107 -19.02 -9.31 1.55
CA ASP A 107 -19.94 -9.90 2.54
C ASP A 107 -19.26 -10.18 3.90
N ASN A 108 -17.92 -10.13 3.94
CA ASN A 108 -17.10 -10.32 5.15
C ASN A 108 -16.81 -9.02 5.93
N ILE A 109 -17.48 -7.90 5.63
CA ILE A 109 -17.31 -6.62 6.34
C ILE A 109 -18.36 -6.49 7.45
N ILE A 110 -17.91 -6.37 8.70
CA ILE A 110 -18.79 -6.12 9.85
C ILE A 110 -18.60 -4.69 10.37
N MET A 111 -19.67 -4.04 10.84
CA MET A 111 -19.61 -2.74 11.52
C MET A 111 -19.48 -2.93 13.03
N LEU A 112 -18.83 -1.98 13.72
CA LEU A 112 -18.56 -2.06 15.17
C LEU A 112 -19.80 -1.96 16.09
N SER A 113 -21.02 -2.10 15.56
CA SER A 113 -22.25 -2.12 16.36
C SER A 113 -22.68 -3.55 16.70
N SER A 114 -22.55 -3.88 17.99
CA SER A 114 -23.24 -4.92 18.78
C SER A 114 -23.25 -6.36 18.23
N GLU A 115 -22.56 -7.23 18.98
CA GLU A 115 -22.74 -8.68 19.00
C GLU A 115 -22.26 -9.47 17.76
N ARG A 116 -20.98 -9.88 17.81
CA ARG A 116 -20.54 -11.23 17.39
C ARG A 116 -19.10 -11.48 17.84
N ARG A 117 -18.95 -12.05 19.04
CA ARG A 117 -17.73 -12.77 19.43
C ARG A 117 -17.84 -14.22 18.94
N ASN A 118 -17.82 -14.44 17.63
CA ASN A 118 -17.87 -15.79 17.03
C ASN A 118 -16.51 -16.53 17.10
N GLY A 119 -15.63 -16.19 18.06
CA GLY A 119 -14.27 -16.74 18.14
C GLY A 119 -13.33 -16.34 16.98
N LYS A 120 -13.83 -15.61 15.98
CA LYS A 120 -13.05 -15.13 14.83
C LYS A 120 -12.24 -13.87 15.16
N LYS A 121 -11.05 -13.78 14.56
CA LYS A 121 -10.16 -12.62 14.66
C LYS A 121 -10.50 -11.62 13.55
N TYR A 122 -10.62 -10.35 13.93
CA TYR A 122 -10.93 -9.25 13.02
C TYR A 122 -9.80 -8.22 13.02
N ILE A 123 -9.53 -7.65 11.85
CA ILE A 123 -8.66 -6.49 11.70
C ILE A 123 -9.53 -5.26 11.51
N TRP A 124 -9.58 -4.42 12.55
CA TRP A 124 -10.38 -3.21 12.59
C TRP A 124 -9.68 -2.06 11.87
N GLY A 125 -10.43 -1.32 11.06
CA GLY A 125 -9.87 -0.20 10.30
C GLY A 125 -10.87 0.51 9.40
N LYS A 126 -10.32 1.26 8.44
CA LYS A 126 -11.07 1.96 7.41
C LYS A 126 -10.54 1.61 6.02
N PRO A 127 -11.42 1.48 5.02
CA PRO A 127 -11.00 1.31 3.64
C PRO A 127 -10.38 2.60 3.10
N CYS A 128 -9.42 2.46 2.19
CA CYS A 128 -8.78 3.52 1.45
C CYS A 128 -8.75 3.13 -0.03
N TYR A 129 -9.39 3.93 -0.88
CA TYR A 129 -9.58 3.60 -2.29
C TYR A 129 -8.60 4.36 -3.17
N TYR A 130 -7.91 3.64 -4.06
CA TYR A 130 -6.96 4.22 -5.01
C TYR A 130 -7.16 3.66 -6.41
N TRP A 131 -7.20 4.54 -7.41
CA TRP A 131 -7.29 4.18 -8.82
C TRP A 131 -6.01 4.60 -9.54
N PHE A 132 -5.18 3.64 -9.94
CA PHE A 132 -3.93 3.88 -10.64
C PHE A 132 -4.10 3.71 -12.15
N ILE A 133 -3.63 4.70 -12.92
CA ILE A 133 -3.78 4.79 -14.37
C ILE A 133 -2.37 4.86 -14.98
N PRO A 134 -1.74 3.70 -15.29
CA PRO A 134 -0.34 3.67 -15.73
C PRO A 134 -0.09 4.51 -16.99
N LYS A 135 -1.00 4.43 -17.97
CA LYS A 135 -0.88 5.16 -19.25
C LYS A 135 -0.80 6.68 -19.09
N LEU A 136 -1.29 7.22 -17.98
CA LEU A 136 -1.28 8.65 -17.70
C LEU A 136 -0.22 9.06 -16.66
N ASN A 137 0.55 8.09 -16.12
CA ASN A 137 1.42 8.27 -14.95
C ASN A 137 0.69 9.00 -13.83
N LYS A 138 -0.54 8.56 -13.51
CA LYS A 138 -1.41 9.19 -12.51
C LYS A 138 -2.06 8.15 -11.64
N PHE A 139 -2.44 8.56 -10.45
CA PHE A 139 -3.44 7.84 -9.67
C PHE A 139 -4.39 8.82 -8.98
N ALA A 140 -5.55 8.32 -8.58
CA ALA A 140 -6.50 9.06 -7.78
C ALA A 140 -6.67 8.41 -6.42
N SER A 141 -6.86 9.22 -5.37
CA SER A 141 -7.47 8.76 -4.13
C SER A 141 -8.96 9.11 -4.14
N ILE A 142 -9.79 8.20 -3.61
CA ILE A 142 -11.24 8.38 -3.57
C ILE A 142 -11.69 8.31 -2.10
N LYS A 143 -12.23 9.42 -1.58
CA LYS A 143 -12.69 9.56 -0.21
C LYS A 143 -14.20 9.52 -0.14
N PHE A 144 -14.75 8.51 0.54
CA PHE A 144 -16.13 8.46 0.97
C PHE A 144 -16.23 8.82 2.46
N PRO A 145 -17.42 9.20 2.97
CA PRO A 145 -17.66 9.43 4.40
C PRO A 145 -17.18 8.31 5.33
N HIS A 146 -17.33 7.05 4.91
CA HIS A 146 -16.90 5.87 5.67
C HIS A 146 -15.42 5.50 5.47
N SER A 147 -14.71 6.16 4.55
CA SER A 147 -13.36 5.80 4.13
C SER A 147 -12.30 6.77 4.64
N SER A 148 -11.04 6.35 4.58
CA SER A 148 -9.89 7.22 4.79
C SER A 148 -9.13 7.37 3.47
N THR A 149 -8.44 8.48 3.29
CA THR A 149 -7.54 8.68 2.15
C THR A 149 -6.27 9.34 2.65
N ASP A 150 -5.13 8.75 2.32
CA ASP A 150 -3.83 9.28 2.68
C ASP A 150 -2.84 8.83 1.60
N THR A 151 -2.46 9.79 0.75
CA THR A 151 -1.53 9.57 -0.36
C THR A 151 -0.22 8.94 0.11
N TYR A 152 0.25 9.32 1.30
CA TYR A 152 1.44 8.73 1.88
C TYR A 152 1.24 7.24 2.18
N LEU A 153 0.04 6.79 2.59
CA LEU A 153 -0.23 5.37 2.81
C LEU A 153 -0.14 4.56 1.53
N PHE A 154 -0.66 5.05 0.40
CA PHE A 154 -0.61 4.30 -0.86
C PHE A 154 0.82 4.16 -1.38
N VAL A 155 1.56 5.28 -1.43
CA VAL A 155 2.99 5.29 -1.81
C VAL A 155 3.80 4.39 -0.90
N ARG A 156 3.57 4.49 0.42
CA ARG A 156 4.25 3.66 1.41
C ARG A 156 3.90 2.19 1.24
N TYR A 157 2.64 1.83 1.01
CA TYR A 157 2.22 0.43 0.88
C TYR A 157 2.94 -0.26 -0.28
N ILE A 158 3.00 0.38 -1.45
CA ILE A 158 3.73 -0.13 -2.61
C ILE A 158 5.23 -0.22 -2.30
N ARG A 159 5.82 0.80 -1.67
CA ARG A 159 7.24 0.79 -1.27
C ARG A 159 7.56 -0.32 -0.28
N ASP A 160 6.71 -0.52 0.72
CA ASP A 160 6.87 -1.56 1.74
C ASP A 160 6.73 -2.95 1.07
N TYR A 161 5.79 -3.13 0.13
CA TYR A 161 5.72 -4.35 -0.68
C TYR A 161 7.03 -4.61 -1.46
N VAL A 162 7.53 -3.62 -2.20
CA VAL A 162 8.78 -3.79 -2.98
C VAL A 162 9.96 -4.15 -2.08
N ASN A 163 10.07 -3.48 -0.93
CA ASN A 163 11.15 -3.71 0.03
C ASN A 163 11.11 -5.10 0.66
N PHE A 164 9.94 -5.57 1.09
CA PHE A 164 9.86 -6.69 2.03
C PHE A 164 9.19 -7.94 1.45
N ARG A 165 8.58 -7.85 0.27
CA ARG A 165 7.80 -8.93 -0.33
C ARG A 165 8.14 -9.22 -1.78
N MET A 166 8.36 -8.20 -2.62
CA MET A 166 8.69 -8.40 -4.04
C MET A 166 10.04 -9.08 -4.23
N ASP A 167 10.06 -10.15 -5.02
CA ASP A 167 11.32 -10.76 -5.45
C ASP A 167 12.05 -9.87 -6.45
N TYR A 168 13.34 -9.66 -6.20
CA TYR A 168 14.20 -8.83 -7.01
C TYR A 168 15.65 -9.27 -6.82
N THR A 169 16.38 -9.44 -7.92
CA THR A 169 17.77 -9.91 -7.91
C THR A 169 18.66 -8.96 -7.13
N GLY A 170 19.46 -9.48 -6.18
CA GLY A 170 20.32 -8.63 -5.35
C GLY A 170 19.58 -7.88 -4.22
N ARG A 171 18.29 -8.16 -3.99
CA ARG A 171 17.58 -7.71 -2.78
C ARG A 171 18.21 -8.36 -1.55
N LYS A 172 18.63 -7.56 -0.57
CA LYS A 172 19.16 -8.01 0.72
C LYS A 172 18.38 -7.38 1.86
N LEU A 173 17.89 -8.19 2.79
CA LEU A 173 17.24 -7.74 4.02
C LEU A 173 18.24 -7.70 5.18
N THR A 174 18.25 -6.61 5.93
CA THR A 174 19.07 -6.46 7.13
C THR A 174 18.19 -6.12 8.32
N ASN A 175 18.37 -6.85 9.43
CA ASN A 175 17.76 -6.51 10.71
C ASN A 175 18.63 -5.46 11.41
N VAL A 176 18.05 -4.31 11.73
CA VAL A 176 18.72 -3.20 12.42
C VAL A 176 18.17 -3.09 13.83
N GLN A 177 19.05 -3.10 14.82
CA GLN A 177 18.72 -2.81 16.21
C GLN A 177 19.27 -1.44 16.60
N LYS A 178 18.42 -0.58 17.16
CA LYS A 178 18.78 0.77 17.63
C LYS A 178 18.13 1.05 18.99
N LYS A 179 18.62 2.07 19.68
CA LYS A 179 17.97 2.65 20.86
C LYS A 179 17.32 3.97 20.47
N ASN A 180 16.13 4.25 20.98
CA ASN A 180 15.51 5.56 20.82
C ASN A 180 16.22 6.60 21.72
N SER A 181 15.79 7.86 21.66
CA SER A 181 16.33 8.95 22.49
C SER A 181 16.21 8.69 24.01
N LEU A 182 15.31 7.80 24.42
CA LEU A 182 15.09 7.40 25.82
C LEU A 182 15.84 6.10 26.18
N GLY A 183 16.73 5.61 25.31
CA GLY A 183 17.49 4.36 25.54
C GLY A 183 16.70 3.06 25.33
N LYS A 184 15.41 3.11 24.98
CA LYS A 184 14.58 1.94 24.72
C LYS A 184 14.98 1.29 23.39
N PRO A 185 15.29 -0.02 23.37
CA PRO A 185 15.65 -0.71 22.14
C PRO A 185 14.45 -0.82 21.20
N PHE A 186 14.71 -0.74 19.90
CA PHE A 186 13.77 -1.07 18.83
C PHE A 186 14.52 -1.74 17.68
N SER A 187 13.82 -2.64 16.99
CA SER A 187 14.31 -3.30 15.79
C SER A 187 13.43 -2.97 14.59
N TYR A 188 14.04 -2.95 13.41
CA TYR A 188 13.34 -2.84 12.14
C TYR A 188 14.16 -3.48 11.02
N GLN A 189 13.50 -3.85 9.93
CA GLN A 189 14.16 -4.33 8.73
C GLN A 189 14.42 -3.20 7.74
N THR A 190 15.51 -3.33 7.00
CA THR A 190 15.83 -2.50 5.83
C THR A 190 16.12 -3.39 4.64
N ALA A 191 15.65 -3.00 3.46
CA ALA A 191 15.99 -3.63 2.20
C ALA A 191 17.04 -2.79 1.45
N THR A 192 18.00 -3.45 0.83
CA THR A 192 18.91 -2.85 -0.17
C THR A 192 18.80 -3.63 -1.46
N PHE A 193 19.02 -2.96 -2.58
CA PHE A 193 18.92 -3.55 -3.91
C PHE A 193 20.18 -3.25 -4.73
N GLU A 194 20.50 -4.16 -5.63
CA GLU A 194 21.58 -4.03 -6.61
C GLU A 194 20.97 -3.94 -8.02
N SER A 195 21.66 -3.27 -8.92
CA SER A 195 21.32 -3.28 -10.36
C SER A 195 21.41 -4.70 -10.91
N GLU A 196 20.74 -4.97 -12.03
CA GLU A 196 20.75 -6.31 -12.65
C GLU A 196 22.16 -6.77 -13.03
N ASP A 197 23.07 -5.85 -13.33
CA ASP A 197 24.47 -6.15 -13.61
C ASP A 197 25.35 -6.30 -12.35
N GLY A 198 24.76 -6.09 -11.16
CA GLY A 198 25.41 -6.19 -9.85
C GLY A 198 26.42 -5.08 -9.53
N LYS A 199 26.57 -4.06 -10.38
CA LYS A 199 27.66 -3.07 -10.23
C LYS A 199 27.27 -1.89 -9.36
N ASN A 200 26.00 -1.50 -9.39
CA ASN A 200 25.48 -0.32 -8.70
C ASN A 200 24.43 -0.70 -7.66
N ARG A 201 24.36 0.08 -6.59
CA ARG A 201 23.20 0.07 -5.69
C ARG A 201 22.07 0.89 -6.30
N VAL A 202 20.85 0.36 -6.18
CA VAL A 202 19.64 1.03 -6.64
C VAL A 202 18.66 1.22 -5.48
N ASN A 203 17.86 2.27 -5.55
CA ASN A 203 16.79 2.56 -4.60
C ASN A 203 15.45 2.48 -5.32
N PHE A 204 14.47 1.82 -4.69
CA PHE A 204 13.10 1.94 -5.14
C PHE A 204 12.54 3.31 -4.76
N LEU A 205 12.15 4.09 -5.76
CA LEU A 205 11.50 5.38 -5.59
C LEU A 205 10.05 5.27 -6.05
N PHE A 206 9.18 5.86 -5.24
CA PHE A 206 7.81 6.19 -5.64
C PHE A 206 7.55 7.62 -5.18
N GLU A 207 7.58 8.55 -6.13
CA GLU A 207 7.41 9.98 -5.95
C GLU A 207 6.19 10.45 -6.73
N CYS A 208 5.34 11.23 -6.08
CA CYS A 208 4.16 11.80 -6.69
C CYS A 208 3.85 13.18 -6.11
N GLN A 209 3.13 13.98 -6.88
CA GLN A 209 2.62 15.27 -6.45
C GLN A 209 1.12 15.36 -6.73
N GLN A 210 0.39 16.09 -5.90
CA GLN A 210 -1.03 16.34 -6.17
C GLN A 210 -1.15 17.08 -7.50
N PHE A 211 -2.01 16.56 -8.39
CA PHE A 211 -2.32 17.22 -9.64
C PHE A 211 -3.21 18.43 -9.34
N MET A 212 -2.62 19.62 -9.39
CA MET A 212 -3.37 20.87 -9.39
C MET A 212 -3.53 21.32 -10.83
N LYS A 213 -4.77 21.42 -11.31
CA LYS A 213 -5.05 22.12 -12.55
C LYS A 213 -4.70 23.59 -12.29
N ASN A 214 -3.69 24.13 -12.99
CA ASN A 214 -3.46 25.57 -12.96
C ASN A 214 -4.78 26.22 -13.40
N ALA A 215 -5.45 26.91 -12.46
CA ALA A 215 -6.52 27.81 -12.82
C ALA A 215 -5.87 28.89 -13.68
N GLY A 216 -6.11 28.83 -14.99
CA GLY A 216 -5.60 29.85 -15.91
C GLY A 216 -5.98 31.23 -15.39
N ARG A 217 -5.00 32.13 -15.37
CA ARG A 217 -5.25 33.56 -15.45
C ARG A 217 -5.83 33.88 -16.83
#